data_AF-A0A1J4JZW5-F1
#
_entry.id   AF-A0A1J4JZW5-F1
#
_cell.length_a   1.000
_cell.length_b   1.000
_cell.length_c   1.000
_cell.angle_alpha   90.00
_cell.angle_beta   90.00
_cell.angle_gamma   90.00
#
_symmetry.space_group_name_H-M   'P 1'
#
loop_
_entity.id
_entity.type
_entity.pdbx_description
1 polymer ?
#
loop_
_entity_poly.entity_id
_entity_poly.type
_entity_poly.pdbx_seq_one_letter_code
_entity_poly.pdbx_strand_id
1 'polypeptide(L)'
;MLIFVKLNHEEDPFEVEIEEDSTIGYLIAIVASMRNINPENLTITLEDRILSPDTLITSLDLGSILYFTAVVAQDNDRYMSSMFDVRQQQMIMQQIQQQNIEDNLQYAYEHNPEAFIPFSLLYITCKINNVPIKALIDTGAQISILPLAVAQRCHVDYLIDKRYRTVTMGVGAQTSHGRIHALPVQVGDTAWTNPFVVLDNNLDHCILGVDWLTKNRATISLETMTLNISGTCVKFEELTHE
;
A
#
# COMPACT_ATOMS: atom_id res chain seq x y z
N MET A 1 60.93 11.46 -23.13
CA MET A 1 60.98 10.11 -22.52
C MET A 1 60.22 9.15 -23.42
N LEU A 2 60.84 8.02 -23.77
CA LEU A 2 60.21 6.99 -24.60
C LEU A 2 59.50 5.98 -23.68
N ILE A 3 58.24 5.68 -23.97
CA ILE A 3 57.42 4.73 -23.21
C ILE A 3 56.73 3.75 -24.15
N PHE A 4 56.37 2.59 -23.62
CA PHE A 4 55.66 1.56 -24.38
C PHE A 4 54.22 1.45 -23.89
N VAL A 5 53.26 1.47 -24.81
CA VAL A 5 51.84 1.28 -24.52
C VAL A 5 51.34 0.10 -25.32
N LYS A 6 50.62 -0.83 -24.68
CA LYS A 6 49.94 -1.93 -25.34
C LYS A 6 48.44 -1.77 -25.19
N LEU A 7 47.69 -1.82 -26.29
CA LEU A 7 46.24 -1.93 -26.22
C LEU A 7 45.86 -3.34 -25.76
N ASN A 8 44.84 -3.45 -24.89
CA ASN A 8 44.37 -4.72 -24.33
C ASN A 8 43.98 -5.78 -25.37
N HIS A 9 43.69 -5.35 -26.60
CA HIS A 9 43.28 -6.19 -27.73
C HIS A 9 44.36 -6.33 -28.82
N GLU A 10 45.53 -5.70 -28.66
CA GLU A 10 46.69 -5.86 -29.54
C GLU A 10 47.71 -6.81 -28.87
N GLU A 11 48.55 -7.52 -29.64
CA GLU A 11 49.60 -8.39 -29.07
C GLU A 11 50.90 -7.63 -28.77
N ASP A 12 51.24 -6.66 -29.63
CA ASP A 12 52.48 -5.91 -29.56
C ASP A 12 52.29 -4.51 -28.97
N PRO A 13 53.19 -4.05 -28.09
CA PRO A 13 53.21 -2.66 -27.66
C PRO A 13 53.70 -1.74 -28.78
N PHE A 14 53.36 -0.46 -28.68
CA PHE A 14 53.89 0.60 -29.53
C PHE A 14 54.56 1.69 -28.70
N GLU A 15 55.50 2.38 -29.33
CA GLU A 15 56.28 3.45 -28.73
C GLU A 15 55.50 4.77 -28.73
N VAL A 16 55.56 5.47 -27.60
CA VAL A 16 55.03 6.83 -27.44
C VAL A 16 56.13 7.69 -26.84
N GLU A 17 56.41 8.83 -27.47
CA GLU A 17 57.34 9.82 -26.96
C GLU A 17 56.57 10.89 -26.18
N ILE A 18 57.00 11.15 -24.94
CA ILE A 18 56.35 12.10 -24.02
C ILE A 18 57.38 13.04 -23.37
N GLU A 19 56.93 14.19 -22.89
CA GLU A 19 57.75 15.16 -22.14
C GLU A 19 57.92 14.72 -20.67
N GLU A 20 58.93 15.23 -19.96
CA GLU A 20 59.27 14.80 -18.58
C GLU A 20 58.18 15.14 -17.53
N ASP A 21 57.33 16.12 -17.82
CA ASP A 21 56.21 16.56 -16.96
C ASP A 21 54.84 16.05 -17.45
N SER A 22 54.84 15.10 -18.39
CA SER A 22 53.60 14.53 -18.94
C SER A 22 52.78 13.77 -17.88
N THR A 23 51.45 13.94 -17.95
CA THR A 23 50.49 13.23 -17.11
C THR A 23 49.86 12.04 -17.84
N ILE A 24 49.19 11.16 -17.09
CA ILE A 24 48.40 10.07 -17.67
C ILE A 24 47.26 10.59 -18.55
N GLY A 25 46.67 11.74 -18.23
CA GLY A 25 45.65 12.38 -19.07
C GLY A 25 46.21 12.78 -20.43
N TYR A 26 47.44 13.29 -20.47
CA TYR A 26 48.13 13.57 -21.73
C TYR A 26 48.43 12.30 -22.53
N LEU A 27 48.85 11.23 -21.85
CA LEU A 27 49.06 9.92 -22.48
C LEU A 27 47.77 9.34 -23.09
N ILE A 28 46.63 9.45 -22.38
CA ILE A 28 45.31 9.04 -22.90
C ILE A 28 45.01 9.81 -24.19
N ALA A 29 45.21 11.13 -24.21
CA ALA A 29 44.95 11.95 -25.39
C ALA A 29 45.82 11.57 -26.59
N ILE A 30 47.11 11.28 -26.37
CA ILE A 30 48.01 10.81 -27.44
C ILE A 30 47.57 9.45 -27.96
N VAL A 31 47.34 8.47 -27.09
CA VAL A 31 46.95 7.11 -27.48
C VAL A 31 45.61 7.13 -28.23
N ALA A 32 44.65 7.93 -27.74
CA ALA A 32 43.37 8.16 -28.39
C ALA A 32 43.54 8.73 -29.80
N SER A 33 44.40 9.74 -29.97
CA SER A 33 44.68 10.35 -31.27
C SER A 33 45.41 9.39 -32.22
N MET A 34 46.39 8.62 -31.72
CA MET A 34 47.18 7.70 -32.54
C MET A 34 46.35 6.51 -33.05
N ARG A 35 45.35 6.09 -32.28
CA ARG A 35 44.51 4.91 -32.59
C ARG A 35 43.09 5.26 -33.03
N ASN A 36 42.77 6.55 -33.13
CA ASN A 36 41.45 7.06 -33.50
C ASN A 36 40.33 6.51 -32.60
N ILE A 37 40.56 6.51 -31.28
CA ILE A 37 39.64 6.05 -30.25
C ILE A 37 39.16 7.27 -29.46
N ASN A 38 37.90 7.30 -29.02
CA ASN A 38 37.43 8.35 -28.11
C ASN A 38 38.21 8.29 -26.78
N PRO A 39 38.86 9.37 -26.31
CA PRO A 39 39.57 9.40 -25.03
C PRO A 39 38.74 8.91 -23.84
N GLU A 40 37.42 9.13 -23.84
CA GLU A 40 36.52 8.69 -22.76
C GLU A 40 36.40 7.15 -22.67
N ASN A 41 36.70 6.45 -23.77
CA ASN A 41 36.64 4.99 -23.83
C ASN A 41 37.98 4.32 -23.51
N LEU A 42 39.00 5.11 -23.13
CA LEU A 42 40.35 4.66 -22.86
C LEU A 42 40.70 4.80 -21.38
N THR A 43 41.23 3.73 -20.80
CA THR A 43 41.80 3.74 -19.45
C THR A 43 43.24 3.23 -19.50
N ILE A 44 44.18 3.94 -18.86
CA ILE A 44 45.58 3.52 -18.77
C ILE A 44 45.83 2.81 -17.43
N THR A 45 46.48 1.65 -17.50
CA THR A 45 46.92 0.89 -16.33
C THR A 45 48.42 0.61 -16.36
N LEU A 46 48.98 0.44 -15.16
CA LEU A 46 50.35 -0.03 -14.93
C LEU A 46 50.27 -1.16 -13.90
N GLU A 47 50.77 -2.35 -14.23
CA GLU A 47 50.65 -3.54 -13.38
C GLU A 47 49.21 -3.77 -12.89
N ASP A 48 48.24 -3.66 -13.81
CA ASP A 48 46.80 -3.79 -13.56
C ASP A 48 46.17 -2.73 -12.64
N ARG A 49 46.94 -1.72 -12.19
CA ARG A 49 46.42 -0.57 -11.45
C ARG A 49 45.96 0.53 -12.40
N ILE A 50 44.71 0.95 -12.27
CA ILE A 50 44.16 2.13 -12.96
C ILE A 50 44.86 3.39 -12.43
N LEU A 51 45.35 4.22 -13.35
CA LEU A 51 46.01 5.48 -13.02
C LEU A 51 45.07 6.66 -13.25
N SER A 52 45.08 7.63 -12.33
CA SER A 52 44.31 8.87 -12.46
C SER A 52 44.91 9.76 -13.56
N PRO A 53 44.09 10.48 -14.36
CA PRO A 53 44.57 11.40 -15.40
C PRO A 53 45.56 12.46 -14.88
N ASP A 54 45.45 12.87 -13.62
CA ASP A 54 46.32 13.89 -13.00
C ASP A 54 47.68 13.32 -12.53
N THR A 55 47.90 12.01 -12.65
CA THR A 55 49.14 11.37 -12.21
C THR A 55 50.30 11.76 -13.13
N LEU A 56 51.37 12.32 -12.55
CA LEU A 56 52.62 12.56 -13.27
C LEU A 56 53.32 11.23 -13.58
N ILE A 57 53.69 11.01 -14.83
CA ILE A 57 54.31 9.75 -15.25
C ILE A 57 55.65 9.52 -14.56
N THR A 58 56.42 10.58 -14.31
CA THR A 58 57.70 10.56 -13.57
C THR A 58 57.57 10.28 -12.08
N SER A 59 56.36 10.34 -11.51
CA SER A 59 56.12 10.02 -10.09
C SER A 59 55.96 8.52 -9.81
N LEU A 60 55.88 7.71 -10.86
CA LEU A 60 55.72 6.26 -10.75
C LEU A 60 57.10 5.63 -10.49
N ASP A 61 57.16 4.66 -9.57
CA ASP A 61 58.38 3.87 -9.32
C ASP A 61 58.52 2.82 -10.44
N LEU A 62 59.30 3.17 -11.44
CA LEU A 62 59.37 2.47 -12.71
C LEU A 62 60.79 1.95 -12.86
N GLY A 63 60.96 0.64 -12.94
CA GLY A 63 62.24 0.02 -13.25
C GLY A 63 62.77 0.43 -14.65
N SER A 64 63.66 -0.38 -15.20
CA SER A 64 64.41 -0.03 -16.42
C SER A 64 63.58 0.21 -17.69
N ILE A 65 62.28 -0.12 -17.73
CA ILE A 65 61.38 0.05 -18.89
C ILE A 65 59.98 0.44 -18.42
N LEU A 66 59.39 1.47 -19.04
CA LEU A 66 58.04 1.96 -18.76
C LEU A 66 57.02 1.32 -19.72
N TYR A 67 56.14 0.48 -19.17
CA TYR A 67 55.14 -0.28 -19.93
C TYR A 67 53.72 -0.05 -19.39
N PHE A 68 52.84 0.50 -20.21
CA PHE A 68 51.43 0.74 -19.88
C PHE A 68 50.50 -0.15 -20.69
N THR A 69 49.34 -0.49 -20.10
CA THR A 69 48.24 -1.13 -20.82
C THR A 69 47.12 -0.12 -21.02
N ALA A 70 46.66 0.04 -22.26
CA ALA A 70 45.50 0.84 -22.62
C ALA A 70 44.28 -0.06 -22.83
N VAL A 71 43.25 0.10 -22.00
CA VAL A 71 42.01 -0.69 -22.04
C VAL A 71 40.94 0.09 -22.81
N VAL A 72 40.39 -0.52 -23.86
CA VAL A 72 39.28 0.03 -24.65
C VAL A 72 37.96 -0.61 -24.20
N ALA A 73 36.98 0.22 -23.79
CA ALA A 73 35.63 -0.26 -23.50
C ALA A 73 34.93 -0.71 -24.80
N GLN A 74 34.40 -1.94 -24.84
CA GLN A 74 33.62 -2.47 -25.97
C GLN A 74 32.11 -2.23 -25.79
N ASP A 75 31.37 -2.08 -26.91
CA ASP A 75 29.92 -1.81 -27.06
C ASP A 75 28.93 -2.74 -26.31
N ASN A 76 29.39 -3.72 -25.53
CA ASN A 76 28.54 -4.64 -24.75
C ASN A 76 27.68 -3.94 -23.69
N ASP A 77 28.07 -2.74 -23.26
CA ASP A 77 27.33 -1.96 -22.26
C ASP A 77 25.97 -1.46 -22.78
N ARG A 78 25.81 -1.27 -24.10
CA ARG A 78 24.53 -0.83 -24.68
C ARG A 78 23.46 -1.92 -24.71
N TYR A 79 23.84 -3.17 -24.97
CA TYR A 79 22.89 -4.30 -24.97
C TYR A 79 22.44 -4.63 -23.55
N MET A 80 23.38 -4.63 -22.60
CA MET A 80 23.12 -4.71 -21.16
C MET A 80 22.19 -3.58 -20.68
N SER A 81 22.44 -2.33 -21.07
CA SER A 81 21.61 -1.18 -20.69
C SER A 81 20.15 -1.30 -21.16
N SER A 82 19.88 -1.99 -22.27
CA SER A 82 18.52 -2.22 -22.76
C SER A 82 17.78 -3.34 -22.02
N MET A 83 18.50 -4.37 -21.55
CA MET A 83 17.96 -5.53 -20.83
C MET A 83 17.65 -5.22 -19.36
N PHE A 84 18.21 -4.14 -18.82
CA PHE A 84 17.91 -3.57 -17.50
C PHE A 84 17.12 -2.26 -17.59
N ASP A 85 16.33 -2.04 -18.66
CA ASP A 85 15.37 -0.95 -18.68
C ASP A 85 14.28 -1.25 -17.64
N VAL A 86 14.39 -0.59 -16.49
CA VAL A 86 13.46 -0.66 -15.37
C VAL A 86 12.02 -0.48 -15.84
N ARG A 87 11.78 0.34 -16.88
CA ARG A 87 10.43 0.54 -17.44
C ARG A 87 9.87 -0.71 -18.13
N GLN A 88 10.70 -1.45 -18.87
CA GLN A 88 10.27 -2.70 -19.50
C GLN A 88 9.96 -3.78 -18.46
N GLN A 89 10.80 -3.90 -17.43
CA GLN A 89 10.55 -4.82 -16.32
C GLN A 89 9.28 -4.47 -15.54
N GLN A 90 9.02 -3.17 -15.34
CA GLN A 90 7.78 -2.67 -14.73
C GLN A 90 6.55 -3.00 -15.58
N MET A 91 6.61 -2.84 -16.90
CA MET A 91 5.51 -3.19 -17.79
C MET A 91 5.21 -4.69 -17.77
N ILE A 92 6.24 -5.53 -17.80
CA ILE A 92 6.09 -6.99 -17.69
C ILE A 92 5.45 -7.36 -16.34
N MET A 93 5.90 -6.76 -15.24
CA MET A 93 5.34 -7.00 -13.91
C MET A 93 3.87 -6.57 -13.82
N GLN A 94 3.51 -5.41 -14.39
CA GLN A 94 2.12 -4.95 -14.45
C GLN A 94 1.24 -5.91 -15.26
N GLN A 95 1.73 -6.40 -16.40
CA GLN A 95 0.97 -7.33 -17.23
C GLN A 95 0.76 -8.67 -16.52
N ILE A 96 1.77 -9.21 -15.84
CA ILE A 96 1.64 -10.42 -15.01
C ILE A 96 0.64 -10.18 -13.87
N GLN A 97 0.73 -9.03 -13.20
CA GLN A 97 -0.20 -8.67 -12.13
C GLN A 97 -1.65 -8.61 -12.64
N GLN A 98 -1.88 -7.96 -13.79
CA GLN A 98 -3.22 -7.90 -14.39
C GLN A 98 -3.74 -9.27 -14.78
N GLN A 99 -2.90 -10.12 -15.39
CA GLN A 99 -3.29 -11.49 -15.74
C GLN A 99 -3.67 -12.29 -14.50
N ASN A 100 -2.88 -12.21 -13.42
CA ASN A 100 -3.18 -12.89 -12.16
C ASN A 100 -4.50 -12.41 -11.53
N ILE A 101 -4.81 -11.11 -11.65
CA ILE A 101 -6.09 -10.56 -11.18
C ILE A 101 -7.25 -11.11 -12.01
N GLU A 102 -7.11 -11.14 -13.33
CA GLU A 102 -8.14 -11.66 -14.25
C GLU A 102 -8.37 -13.16 -14.02
N ASP A 103 -7.30 -13.94 -13.90
CA ASP A 103 -7.38 -15.37 -13.62
C ASP A 103 -8.05 -15.62 -12.25
N ASN A 104 -7.75 -14.80 -11.25
CA ASN A 104 -8.40 -14.88 -9.93
C ASN A 104 -9.89 -14.50 -10.00
N LEU A 105 -10.25 -13.49 -10.79
CA LEU A 105 -11.63 -13.09 -11.02
C LEU A 105 -12.42 -14.21 -11.73
N GLN A 106 -11.85 -14.78 -12.80
CA GLN A 106 -12.44 -15.90 -13.52
C GLN A 106 -12.63 -17.11 -12.60
N TYR A 107 -11.62 -17.42 -11.77
CA TYR A 107 -11.73 -18.46 -10.76
C TYR A 107 -12.89 -18.20 -9.79
N ALA A 108 -13.06 -16.95 -9.34
CA ALA A 108 -14.17 -16.58 -8.47
C ALA A 108 -15.53 -16.76 -9.17
N TYR A 109 -15.66 -16.40 -10.45
CA TYR A 109 -16.90 -16.63 -11.20
C TYR A 109 -17.25 -18.12 -11.31
N GLU A 110 -16.26 -18.99 -11.51
CA GLU A 110 -16.47 -20.42 -11.68
C GLU A 110 -16.73 -21.17 -10.36
N HIS A 111 -16.03 -20.77 -9.29
CA HIS A 111 -15.99 -21.54 -8.03
C HIS A 111 -16.65 -20.86 -6.84
N ASN A 112 -16.93 -19.55 -6.91
CA ASN A 112 -17.57 -18.77 -5.85
C ASN A 112 -18.52 -17.69 -6.41
N PRO A 113 -19.53 -18.08 -7.21
CA PRO A 113 -20.47 -17.13 -7.79
C PRO A 113 -21.25 -16.34 -6.72
N GLU A 114 -21.38 -16.86 -5.50
CA GLU A 114 -22.05 -16.20 -4.38
C GLU A 114 -21.32 -14.93 -3.92
N ALA A 115 -20.02 -14.80 -4.16
CA ALA A 115 -19.27 -13.57 -3.86
C ALA A 115 -19.79 -12.34 -4.62
N PHE A 116 -20.53 -12.55 -5.72
CA PHE A 116 -21.11 -11.50 -6.55
C PHE A 116 -22.59 -11.25 -6.24
N ILE A 117 -23.18 -12.00 -5.31
CA ILE A 117 -24.55 -11.78 -4.85
C ILE A 117 -24.52 -10.69 -3.77
N PRO A 118 -25.28 -9.58 -3.93
CA PRO A 118 -25.35 -8.57 -2.88
C PRO A 118 -26.04 -9.13 -1.64
N PHE A 119 -25.44 -8.94 -0.46
CA PHE A 119 -26.01 -9.38 0.81
C PHE A 119 -26.85 -8.26 1.45
N SER A 120 -27.96 -8.65 2.07
CA SER A 120 -28.76 -7.74 2.89
C SER A 120 -28.20 -7.66 4.31
N LEU A 121 -28.16 -6.46 4.86
CA LEU A 121 -27.83 -6.25 6.28
C LEU A 121 -28.97 -6.74 7.19
N LEU A 122 -28.63 -7.07 8.43
CA LEU A 122 -29.55 -7.67 9.40
C LEU A 122 -30.34 -6.60 10.16
N TYR A 123 -31.57 -6.35 9.76
CA TYR A 123 -32.46 -5.40 10.43
C TYR A 123 -33.59 -6.08 11.19
N ILE A 124 -34.04 -5.43 12.27
CA ILE A 124 -35.30 -5.77 12.94
C ILE A 124 -36.17 -4.53 13.11
N THR A 125 -37.49 -4.69 13.09
CA THR A 125 -38.41 -3.66 13.62
C THR A 125 -38.41 -3.71 15.15
N CYS A 126 -38.22 -2.56 15.77
CA CYS A 126 -38.38 -2.35 17.20
C CYS A 126 -39.14 -1.04 17.47
N LYS A 127 -39.43 -0.74 18.74
CA LYS A 127 -40.02 0.53 19.15
C LYS A 127 -39.15 1.21 20.18
N ILE A 128 -38.98 2.52 20.04
CA ILE A 128 -38.43 3.39 21.08
C ILE A 128 -39.53 4.40 21.41
N ASN A 129 -39.91 4.48 22.68
CA ASN A 129 -41.00 5.35 23.13
C ASN A 129 -42.27 5.21 22.28
N ASN A 130 -42.69 3.97 22.03
CA ASN A 130 -43.84 3.58 21.19
C ASN A 130 -43.75 3.95 19.70
N VAL A 131 -42.67 4.60 19.25
CA VAL A 131 -42.44 4.91 17.83
C VAL A 131 -41.71 3.73 17.16
N PRO A 132 -42.27 3.14 16.10
CA PRO A 132 -41.62 2.05 15.37
C PRO A 132 -40.41 2.57 14.60
N ILE A 133 -39.30 1.87 14.71
CA ILE A 133 -38.04 2.17 14.01
C ILE A 133 -37.36 0.87 13.57
N LYS A 134 -36.42 0.98 12.63
CA LYS A 134 -35.50 -0.10 12.31
C LYS A 134 -34.28 -0.05 13.22
N ALA A 135 -33.79 -1.23 13.58
CA ALA A 135 -32.51 -1.41 14.26
C ALA A 135 -31.62 -2.32 13.42
N LEU A 136 -30.42 -1.86 13.09
CA LEU A 136 -29.35 -2.66 12.52
C LEU A 136 -28.71 -3.50 13.64
N ILE A 137 -28.57 -4.79 13.41
CA ILE A 137 -27.81 -5.69 14.29
C ILE A 137 -26.37 -5.74 13.83
N ASP A 138 -25.45 -5.22 14.64
CA ASP A 138 -24.06 -5.04 14.23
C ASP A 138 -23.09 -5.57 15.31
N THR A 139 -22.46 -6.71 15.02
CA THR A 139 -21.42 -7.29 15.88
C THR A 139 -20.07 -6.59 15.74
N GLY A 140 -19.88 -5.73 14.75
CA GLY A 140 -18.71 -4.87 14.58
C GLY A 140 -18.75 -3.61 15.43
N ALA A 141 -19.93 -3.21 15.92
CA ALA A 141 -20.10 -2.08 16.82
C ALA A 141 -19.93 -2.50 18.29
N GLN A 142 -18.89 -1.98 18.97
CA GLN A 142 -18.69 -2.24 20.40
C GLN A 142 -19.81 -1.66 21.27
N ILE A 143 -20.37 -0.52 20.85
CA ILE A 143 -21.39 0.25 21.57
C ILE A 143 -22.59 0.51 20.68
N SER A 144 -23.78 0.53 21.28
CA SER A 144 -25.00 0.84 20.56
C SER A 144 -25.10 2.34 20.23
N ILE A 145 -25.58 2.65 19.02
CA ILE A 145 -25.60 4.00 18.46
C ILE A 145 -27.05 4.41 18.14
N LEU A 146 -27.39 5.65 18.46
CA LEU A 146 -28.68 6.24 18.11
C LEU A 146 -28.44 7.54 17.33
N PRO A 147 -28.91 7.65 16.07
CA PRO A 147 -28.85 8.91 15.35
C PRO A 147 -29.69 9.99 16.03
N LEU A 148 -29.22 11.24 16.00
CA LEU A 148 -29.91 12.38 16.62
C LEU A 148 -31.32 12.56 16.06
N ALA A 149 -31.48 12.42 14.73
CA ALA A 149 -32.78 12.50 14.07
C ALA A 149 -33.75 11.42 14.57
N VAL A 150 -33.26 10.20 14.84
CA VAL A 150 -34.06 9.11 15.39
C VAL A 150 -34.44 9.41 16.85
N ALA A 151 -33.51 9.92 17.65
CA ALA A 151 -33.79 10.33 19.03
C ALA A 151 -34.90 11.39 19.11
N GLN A 152 -34.86 12.39 18.21
CA GLN A 152 -35.89 13.44 18.11
C GLN A 152 -37.23 12.88 17.63
N ARG A 153 -37.22 12.02 16.60
CA ARG A 153 -38.42 11.36 16.07
C ARG A 153 -39.10 10.47 17.11
N CYS A 154 -38.32 9.80 17.95
CA CYS A 154 -38.82 9.00 19.07
C CYS A 154 -39.09 9.84 20.33
N HIS A 155 -38.88 11.16 20.30
CA HIS A 155 -39.07 12.06 21.44
C HIS A 155 -38.28 11.65 22.69
N VAL A 156 -37.01 11.27 22.53
CA VAL A 156 -36.09 10.87 23.62
C VAL A 156 -34.81 11.69 23.66
N ASP A 157 -34.70 12.72 22.81
CA ASP A 157 -33.54 13.61 22.72
C ASP A 157 -33.29 14.44 24.00
N TYR A 158 -34.31 14.65 24.82
CA TYR A 158 -34.18 15.30 26.13
C TYR A 158 -33.35 14.48 27.14
N LEU A 159 -33.13 13.18 26.90
CA LEU A 159 -32.32 12.30 27.75
C LEU A 159 -30.82 12.38 27.43
N ILE A 160 -30.42 13.14 26.41
CA ILE A 160 -29.03 13.22 25.96
C ILE A 160 -28.19 13.99 26.97
N ASP A 161 -27.26 13.29 27.60
CA ASP A 161 -26.23 13.88 28.45
C ASP A 161 -25.02 14.32 27.62
N LYS A 162 -24.90 15.63 27.41
CA LYS A 162 -23.78 16.24 26.66
C LYS A 162 -22.44 16.22 27.40
N ARG A 163 -22.41 15.85 28.70
CA ARG A 163 -21.15 15.70 29.46
C ARG A 163 -20.36 14.47 29.01
N TYR A 164 -21.04 13.49 28.42
CA TYR A 164 -20.47 12.24 27.93
C TYR A 164 -20.28 12.24 26.42
N ARG A 165 -19.89 13.38 25.85
CA ARG A 165 -19.44 13.44 24.46
C ARG A 165 -18.13 12.68 24.31
N THR A 166 -18.10 11.81 23.32
CA THR A 166 -16.97 10.93 23.02
C THR A 166 -16.55 11.17 21.59
N VAL A 167 -15.25 11.15 21.32
CA VAL A 167 -14.78 11.01 19.95
C VAL A 167 -14.97 9.55 19.57
N THR A 168 -15.92 9.27 18.70
CA THR A 168 -16.16 7.91 18.20
C THR A 168 -15.17 7.67 17.06
N MET A 169 -14.26 6.72 17.27
CA MET A 169 -13.30 6.29 16.25
C MET A 169 -13.95 5.18 15.42
N GLY A 170 -14.34 5.51 14.19
CA GLY A 170 -14.84 4.59 13.17
C GLY A 170 -14.37 5.02 11.78
N VAL A 171 -15.17 4.78 10.73
CA VAL A 171 -14.91 5.30 9.36
C VAL A 171 -15.14 6.82 9.35
N GLY A 172 -14.19 7.57 9.89
CA GLY A 172 -14.28 9.01 10.15
C GLY A 172 -14.34 9.32 11.64
N ALA A 173 -13.44 10.17 12.13
CA ALA A 173 -13.48 10.65 13.51
C ALA A 173 -14.62 11.67 13.65
N GLN A 174 -15.67 11.29 14.39
CA GLN A 174 -16.80 12.18 14.68
C GLN A 174 -16.95 12.34 16.19
N THR A 175 -17.19 13.57 16.65
CA THR A 175 -17.56 13.81 18.04
C THR A 175 -19.05 13.51 18.22
N SER A 176 -19.39 12.67 19.19
CA SER A 176 -20.77 12.35 19.50
C SER A 176 -21.54 13.56 20.01
N HIS A 177 -22.85 13.58 19.78
CA HIS A 177 -23.74 14.62 20.30
C HIS A 177 -23.87 14.53 21.83
N GLY A 178 -23.78 13.32 22.39
CA GLY A 178 -23.82 12.99 23.81
C GLY A 178 -24.13 11.51 24.01
N ARG A 179 -24.62 11.15 25.20
CA ARG A 179 -25.02 9.78 25.54
C ARG A 179 -26.38 9.74 26.22
N ILE A 180 -27.22 8.77 25.88
CA ILE A 180 -28.39 8.39 26.67
C ILE A 180 -27.97 7.18 27.53
N HIS A 181 -28.09 7.31 28.85
CA HIS A 181 -27.54 6.29 29.78
C HIS A 181 -28.39 5.03 29.88
N ALA A 182 -29.70 5.16 29.68
CA ALA A 182 -30.66 4.06 29.74
C ALA A 182 -31.85 4.37 28.83
N LEU A 183 -31.95 3.65 27.72
CA LEU A 183 -33.05 3.76 26.78
C LEU A 183 -33.69 2.38 26.55
N PRO A 184 -34.97 2.20 26.88
CA PRO A 184 -35.71 0.97 26.55
C PRO A 184 -35.94 0.86 25.03
N VAL A 185 -35.54 -0.27 24.45
CA VAL A 185 -35.86 -0.66 23.07
C VAL A 185 -36.79 -1.86 23.12
N GLN A 186 -38.02 -1.69 22.65
CA GLN A 186 -39.02 -2.75 22.63
C GLN A 186 -38.89 -3.60 21.36
N VAL A 187 -38.69 -4.90 21.55
CA VAL A 187 -38.63 -5.91 20.49
C VAL A 187 -39.73 -6.93 20.77
N GLY A 188 -40.71 -7.03 19.87
CA GLY A 188 -41.96 -7.73 20.16
C GLY A 188 -42.69 -7.09 21.34
N ASP A 189 -42.97 -7.88 22.38
CA ASP A 189 -43.66 -7.43 23.59
C ASP A 189 -42.71 -7.10 24.76
N THR A 190 -41.39 -7.25 24.56
CA THR A 190 -40.39 -7.09 25.62
C THR A 190 -39.53 -5.86 25.39
N ALA A 191 -39.32 -5.06 26.44
CA ALA A 191 -38.44 -3.90 26.41
C ALA A 191 -37.05 -4.21 26.99
N TRP A 192 -36.00 -3.91 26.23
CA TRP A 192 -34.61 -4.14 26.58
C TRP A 192 -33.87 -2.80 26.72
N THR A 193 -33.46 -2.46 27.94
CA THR A 193 -32.81 -1.18 28.22
C THR A 193 -31.31 -1.23 28.01
N ASN A 194 -30.74 -0.28 27.27
CA ASN A 194 -29.30 -0.16 27.06
C ASN A 194 -28.87 1.33 26.96
N PRO A 195 -27.62 1.69 27.29
CA PRO A 195 -27.09 2.99 26.90
C PRO A 195 -26.94 3.11 25.37
N PHE A 196 -27.00 4.35 24.88
CA PHE A 196 -26.75 4.70 23.48
C PHE A 196 -25.83 5.91 23.38
N VAL A 197 -24.82 5.82 22.53
CA VAL A 197 -24.09 7.01 22.08
C VAL A 197 -24.87 7.67 20.95
N VAL A 198 -25.10 8.97 21.06
CA VAL A 198 -25.89 9.71 20.08
C VAL A 198 -24.97 10.37 19.07
N LEU A 199 -25.16 10.07 17.78
CA LEU A 199 -24.39 10.67 16.69
C LEU A 199 -25.28 11.57 15.83
N ASP A 200 -24.70 12.65 15.31
CA ASP A 200 -25.37 13.53 14.36
C ASP A 200 -25.01 13.08 12.94
N ASN A 201 -25.74 12.09 12.42
CA ASN A 201 -25.52 11.50 11.11
C ASN A 201 -26.86 11.28 10.39
N ASN A 202 -26.78 10.91 9.11
CA ASN A 202 -27.95 10.77 8.24
C ASN A 202 -28.60 9.36 8.32
N LEU A 203 -28.25 8.55 9.31
CA LEU A 203 -28.87 7.24 9.48
C LEU A 203 -30.31 7.39 9.99
N ASP A 204 -31.22 6.59 9.44
CA ASP A 204 -32.65 6.58 9.78
C ASP A 204 -33.03 5.45 10.77
N HIS A 205 -32.05 4.63 11.14
CA HIS A 205 -32.16 3.46 12.02
C HIS A 205 -31.16 3.56 13.18
N CYS A 206 -31.43 2.87 14.29
CA CYS A 206 -30.43 2.73 15.35
C CYS A 206 -29.53 1.52 15.10
N ILE A 207 -28.38 1.46 15.77
CA ILE A 207 -27.47 0.30 15.74
C ILE A 207 -27.49 -0.34 17.13
N LEU A 208 -27.79 -1.64 17.17
CA LEU A 208 -27.65 -2.47 18.36
C LEU A 208 -26.31 -3.21 18.27
N GLY A 209 -25.36 -2.74 19.07
CA GLY A 209 -24.00 -3.26 19.12
C GLY A 209 -23.85 -4.50 19.98
N VAL A 210 -22.61 -4.96 20.10
CA VAL A 210 -22.22 -6.11 20.92
C VAL A 210 -22.56 -5.89 22.40
N ASP A 211 -22.56 -4.66 22.90
CA ASP A 211 -22.97 -4.32 24.25
C ASP A 211 -24.42 -4.76 24.54
N TRP A 212 -25.35 -4.44 23.64
CA TRP A 212 -26.75 -4.83 23.73
C TRP A 212 -26.92 -6.35 23.50
N LEU A 213 -26.28 -6.89 22.47
CA LEU A 213 -26.38 -8.30 22.09
C LEU A 213 -25.89 -9.23 23.21
N THR A 214 -24.71 -8.93 23.76
CA THR A 214 -24.09 -9.73 24.82
C THR A 214 -24.89 -9.63 26.11
N LYS A 215 -25.30 -8.41 26.50
CA LYS A 215 -26.10 -8.19 27.71
C LYS A 215 -27.39 -9.00 27.70
N ASN A 216 -28.06 -9.07 26.55
CA ASN A 216 -29.36 -9.73 26.42
C ASN A 216 -29.26 -11.19 25.96
N ARG A 217 -28.04 -11.74 25.90
CA ARG A 217 -27.75 -13.13 25.47
C ARG A 217 -28.39 -13.45 24.12
N ALA A 218 -28.22 -12.56 23.16
CA ALA A 218 -28.81 -12.68 21.85
C ALA A 218 -28.11 -13.77 21.02
N THR A 219 -28.90 -14.51 20.24
CA THR A 219 -28.44 -15.49 19.25
C THR A 219 -28.89 -15.03 17.86
N ILE A 220 -27.94 -14.77 16.98
CA ILE A 220 -28.17 -14.45 15.57
C ILE A 220 -28.12 -15.78 14.79
N SER A 221 -29.24 -16.18 14.18
CA SER A 221 -29.31 -17.35 13.31
C SER A 221 -29.46 -16.89 11.87
N LEU A 222 -28.39 -17.04 11.08
CA LEU A 222 -28.40 -16.76 9.64
C LEU A 222 -29.12 -17.87 8.84
N GLU A 223 -29.11 -19.10 9.37
CA GLU A 223 -29.86 -20.23 8.78
C GLU A 223 -31.37 -19.97 8.77
N THR A 224 -31.91 -19.45 9.88
CA THR A 224 -33.34 -19.17 10.01
C THR A 224 -33.70 -17.70 9.75
N MET A 225 -32.70 -16.85 9.52
CA MET A 225 -32.83 -15.40 9.48
C MET A 225 -33.61 -14.84 10.69
N THR A 226 -33.20 -15.24 11.90
CA THR A 226 -33.82 -14.78 13.15
C THR A 226 -32.82 -14.25 14.17
N LEU A 227 -33.29 -13.31 14.98
CA LEU A 227 -32.66 -12.87 16.22
C LEU A 227 -33.46 -13.42 17.39
N ASN A 228 -32.80 -14.22 18.23
CA ASN A 228 -33.38 -14.77 19.46
C ASN A 228 -32.79 -14.05 20.67
N ILE A 229 -33.64 -13.46 21.51
CA ILE A 229 -33.22 -12.71 22.70
C ILE A 229 -34.00 -13.27 23.90
N SER A 230 -33.33 -14.06 24.74
CA SER A 230 -33.92 -14.55 26.01
C SER A 230 -35.35 -15.10 25.89
N GLY A 231 -35.61 -15.90 24.84
CA GLY A 231 -36.91 -16.51 24.56
C GLY A 231 -37.82 -15.73 23.60
N THR A 232 -37.53 -14.47 23.29
CA THR A 232 -38.19 -13.72 22.22
C THR A 232 -37.49 -13.98 20.88
N CYS A 233 -38.23 -14.48 19.89
CA CYS A 233 -37.73 -14.72 18.54
C CYS A 233 -38.32 -13.68 17.57
N VAL A 234 -37.46 -12.97 16.84
CA VAL A 234 -37.87 -12.03 15.79
C VAL A 234 -37.16 -12.37 14.49
N LYS A 235 -37.86 -12.19 13.36
CA LYS A 235 -37.27 -12.37 12.03
C LYS A 235 -36.48 -11.13 11.63
N PHE A 236 -35.37 -11.34 10.93
CA PHE A 236 -34.70 -10.26 10.22
C PHE A 236 -35.55 -9.81 9.04
N GLU A 237 -35.41 -8.54 8.71
CA GLU A 237 -36.02 -7.93 7.55
C GLU A 237 -35.00 -7.74 6.45
N GLU A 238 -35.35 -8.18 5.25
CA GLU A 238 -34.62 -7.84 4.04
C GLU A 238 -34.99 -6.41 3.65
N LEU A 239 -34.04 -5.48 3.81
CA LEU A 239 -34.13 -4.19 3.16
C LEU A 239 -33.49 -4.34 1.78
N THR A 240 -34.31 -4.30 0.74
CA THR A 240 -33.84 -4.17 -0.63
C THR A 240 -33.07 -2.86 -0.73
N HIS A 241 -31.79 -2.94 -1.07
CA HIS A 241 -31.01 -1.79 -1.52
C HIS A 241 -31.65 -1.30 -2.83
N GLU A 242 -32.49 -0.27 -2.77
CA GLU A 242 -32.84 0.55 -3.95
C GLU A 242 -31.68 1.49 -4.29
#